data_AF-I3RBF2-F1
#
_entry.id   AF-I3RBF2-F1
#
_cell.length_a   1.000
_cell.length_b   1.000
_cell.length_c   1.000
_cell.angle_alpha   90.00
_cell.angle_beta   90.00
_cell.angle_gamma   90.00
#
_symmetry.space_group_name_H-M   'P 1'
#
loop_
_entity.id
_entity.type
_entity.pdbx_description
1 polymer ?
#
loop_
_entity_poly.entity_id
_entity_poly.type
_entity_poly.pdbx_seq_one_letter_code
_entity_poly.pdbx_strand_id
1 'polypeptide(L)'
;MITAGGAMSVAADHQSDGDVDIDTEDGEIEHSGDDAEVEDDDDDLDFESNQDDREADVEFDDSEIEQDDDDLEVEDDDDDFDFESHDGGDDVDVETDDHEIEQDDDDVEVEDDENDLDFESEEDGDRADIEFDDVEIEQDNSRLEVEDDTDGHDLDYEAEDDDLDVEHDEAEIEKHGDEADVESDTIDYENDGSLDLETEDAGDIDIDLDGDDVDIDTDESEIEQDGDDLEVENERNNLDLESDGDDHELEADDEHDIEHNGDDVDVEGEEFEFENNGDLDFETDEQEIEQDDDDLEVDTDDGVDFENDGDEVEFEDDDRDIEQSDDDVDVEDHDDDTEFESDEDETEFETDDHDIEHSGENLDVEEDGGLDLESNGDEIDLERDENSDTEVGAFLGDLTREEIIELGTTVGADDYDDLADMDVEDLDDNEVNMLETMLTDDDSTESGSES
;
A
#
# COMPACT_ATOMS: atom_id res chain seq x y z
N MET A 1 16.84 -7.20 -112.32
CA MET A 1 15.70 -7.43 -111.42
C MET A 1 15.06 -6.07 -111.23
N ILE A 2 13.89 -5.88 -111.82
CA ILE A 2 13.05 -4.69 -111.63
C ILE A 2 11.80 -5.28 -111.01
N THR A 3 11.59 -5.01 -109.72
CA THR A 3 10.38 -5.36 -108.99
C THR A 3 9.25 -4.53 -109.59
N ALA A 4 8.20 -5.20 -110.08
CA ALA A 4 7.00 -4.56 -110.56
C ALA A 4 6.16 -4.18 -109.33
N GLY A 5 6.09 -2.89 -109.02
CA GLY A 5 5.06 -2.38 -108.10
C GLY A 5 3.73 -2.38 -108.83
N GLY A 6 2.78 -3.18 -108.36
CA GLY A 6 1.38 -3.03 -108.73
C GLY A 6 0.90 -1.67 -108.23
N ALA A 7 0.23 -0.92 -109.09
CA ALA A 7 -0.51 0.25 -108.66
C ALA A 7 -1.83 -0.27 -108.09
N MET A 8 -2.02 -0.14 -106.78
CA MET A 8 -3.34 -0.31 -106.14
C MET A 8 -4.25 0.80 -106.67
N SER A 9 -5.50 0.43 -106.95
CA SER A 9 -6.52 1.35 -107.47
C SER A 9 -7.34 1.88 -106.30
N VAL A 10 -7.03 3.08 -105.85
CA VAL A 10 -7.87 3.85 -104.92
C VAL A 10 -9.02 4.49 -105.71
N ALA A 11 -10.26 4.27 -105.30
CA ALA A 11 -11.43 4.94 -105.85
C ALA A 11 -11.87 6.01 -104.85
N ALA A 12 -11.58 7.28 -105.15
CA ALA A 12 -12.16 8.40 -104.40
C ALA A 12 -13.40 8.88 -105.16
N ASP A 13 -14.58 8.76 -104.56
CA ASP A 13 -15.76 9.49 -105.02
C ASP A 13 -15.82 10.83 -104.29
N HIS A 14 -16.30 11.86 -104.97
CA HIS A 14 -16.39 13.21 -104.40
C HIS A 14 -17.82 13.67 -104.61
N GLN A 15 -18.61 13.59 -103.55
CA GLN A 15 -20.00 14.02 -103.57
C GLN A 15 -20.06 15.56 -103.48
N SER A 16 -21.18 16.16 -103.88
CA SER A 16 -21.24 17.59 -104.24
C SER A 16 -21.24 18.57 -103.06
N ASP A 17 -21.10 18.09 -101.82
CA ASP A 17 -21.43 18.88 -100.64
C ASP A 17 -20.32 18.92 -99.57
N GLY A 18 -19.13 18.37 -99.87
CA GLY A 18 -17.97 18.39 -98.97
C GLY A 18 -17.49 16.99 -98.60
N ASP A 19 -18.33 16.00 -98.84
CA ASP A 19 -18.11 14.61 -98.43
C ASP A 19 -17.04 13.92 -99.31
N VAL A 20 -16.16 13.18 -98.64
CA VAL A 20 -15.07 12.42 -99.25
C VAL A 20 -15.13 10.99 -98.74
N ASP A 21 -15.38 10.06 -99.67
CA ASP A 21 -15.44 8.62 -99.37
C ASP A 21 -14.27 7.95 -100.13
N ILE A 22 -13.40 7.23 -99.41
CA ILE A 22 -12.25 6.51 -99.97
C ILE A 22 -12.34 5.04 -99.57
N ASP A 23 -12.82 4.22 -100.52
CA ASP A 23 -12.79 2.76 -100.37
C ASP A 23 -11.40 2.22 -100.74
N THR A 24 -10.82 1.40 -99.88
CA THR A 24 -9.60 0.65 -100.18
C THR A 24 -9.88 -0.86 -100.32
N GLU A 25 -8.84 -1.71 -100.36
CA GLU A 25 -9.05 -3.17 -100.32
C GLU A 25 -9.13 -3.69 -98.87
N ASP A 26 -8.74 -2.84 -97.91
CA ASP A 26 -8.45 -3.15 -96.52
C ASP A 26 -9.11 -2.04 -95.63
N GLY A 27 -10.39 -1.69 -95.85
CA GLY A 27 -11.08 -0.63 -95.09
C GLY A 27 -11.56 0.60 -95.88
N GLU A 28 -12.31 1.45 -95.18
CA GLU A 28 -13.06 2.62 -95.66
C GLU A 28 -12.63 3.89 -94.90
N ILE A 29 -12.57 5.03 -95.58
CA ILE A 29 -12.35 6.35 -94.96
C ILE A 29 -13.49 7.26 -95.42
N GLU A 30 -14.34 7.69 -94.51
CA GLU A 30 -15.43 8.61 -94.75
C GLU A 30 -15.15 9.96 -94.07
N HIS A 31 -15.55 11.05 -94.71
CA HIS A 31 -15.47 12.39 -94.13
C HIS A 31 -16.70 13.17 -94.57
N SER A 32 -17.52 13.59 -93.61
CA SER A 32 -18.78 14.26 -93.87
C SER A 32 -18.87 15.54 -93.02
N GLY A 33 -18.87 16.71 -93.66
CA GLY A 33 -18.88 17.98 -92.92
C GLY A 33 -17.63 18.19 -92.05
N ASP A 34 -17.81 18.16 -90.74
CA ASP A 34 -16.76 18.27 -89.71
C ASP A 34 -16.46 16.89 -89.05
N ASP A 35 -17.11 15.83 -89.52
CA ASP A 35 -16.96 14.45 -89.05
C ASP A 35 -15.97 13.67 -89.92
N ALA A 36 -15.18 12.78 -89.30
CA ALA A 36 -14.27 11.88 -90.01
C ALA A 36 -14.25 10.50 -89.36
N GLU A 37 -14.45 9.47 -90.17
CA GLU A 37 -14.51 8.06 -89.79
C GLU A 37 -13.47 7.27 -90.61
N VAL A 38 -12.76 6.36 -89.97
CA VAL A 38 -11.85 5.40 -90.61
C VAL A 38 -12.13 4.02 -90.02
N GLU A 39 -12.56 3.10 -90.87
CA GLU A 39 -12.81 1.70 -90.49
C GLU A 39 -11.82 0.79 -91.24
N ASP A 40 -11.15 -0.13 -90.56
CA ASP A 40 -10.36 -1.19 -91.19
C ASP A 40 -11.16 -2.50 -91.28
N ASP A 41 -11.36 -3.03 -92.49
CA ASP A 41 -12.11 -4.27 -92.75
C ASP A 41 -11.50 -5.51 -92.05
N ASP A 42 -10.22 -5.43 -91.64
CA ASP A 42 -9.52 -6.50 -90.92
C ASP A 42 -9.69 -6.40 -89.37
N ASP A 43 -10.57 -5.51 -88.89
CA ASP A 43 -11.05 -5.37 -87.49
C ASP A 43 -9.98 -4.92 -86.46
N ASP A 44 -8.85 -4.32 -86.90
CA ASP A 44 -7.72 -3.99 -85.99
C ASP A 44 -7.67 -2.51 -85.57
N LEU A 45 -8.45 -1.61 -86.18
CA LEU A 45 -8.43 -0.18 -85.87
C LEU A 45 -9.67 0.52 -86.44
N ASP A 46 -10.47 1.11 -85.55
CA ASP A 46 -11.55 2.02 -85.88
C ASP A 46 -11.27 3.41 -85.28
N PHE A 47 -11.63 4.46 -86.01
CA PHE A 47 -11.47 5.86 -85.59
C PHE A 47 -12.69 6.67 -86.00
N GLU A 48 -13.34 7.33 -85.04
CA GLU A 48 -14.42 8.27 -85.25
C GLU A 48 -14.05 9.64 -84.67
N SER A 49 -14.48 10.73 -85.30
CA SER A 49 -14.30 12.06 -84.74
C SER A 49 -15.38 13.01 -85.22
N ASN A 50 -15.92 13.80 -84.30
CA ASN A 50 -16.96 14.77 -84.55
C ASN A 50 -16.58 16.13 -83.96
N GLN A 51 -16.22 17.06 -84.83
CA GLN A 51 -15.76 18.38 -84.40
C GLN A 51 -16.87 19.29 -83.81
N ASP A 52 -18.14 19.02 -84.12
CA ASP A 52 -19.27 19.81 -83.63
C ASP A 52 -19.56 19.47 -82.15
N ASP A 53 -19.39 18.20 -81.79
CA ASP A 53 -19.59 17.68 -80.43
C ASP A 53 -18.27 17.57 -79.64
N ARG A 54 -17.12 17.75 -80.29
CA ARG A 54 -15.74 17.60 -79.72
C ARG A 54 -15.40 16.19 -79.27
N GLU A 55 -16.12 15.22 -79.81
CA GLU A 55 -15.93 13.80 -79.58
C GLU A 55 -14.84 13.23 -80.50
N ALA A 56 -14.02 12.30 -80.01
CA ALA A 56 -13.09 11.52 -80.80
C ALA A 56 -12.79 10.17 -80.15
N ASP A 57 -13.01 9.10 -80.91
CA ASP A 57 -12.96 7.73 -80.41
C ASP A 57 -11.98 6.91 -81.25
N VAL A 58 -11.18 6.08 -80.59
CA VAL A 58 -10.21 5.18 -81.22
C VAL A 58 -10.30 3.82 -80.58
N GLU A 59 -10.73 2.81 -81.33
CA GLU A 59 -10.79 1.42 -80.89
C GLU A 59 -9.73 0.61 -81.65
N PHE A 60 -8.95 -0.23 -80.96
CA PHE A 60 -8.03 -1.17 -81.60
C PHE A 60 -7.81 -2.43 -80.75
N ASP A 61 -8.05 -3.61 -81.33
CA ASP A 61 -7.94 -4.91 -80.65
C ASP A 61 -8.86 -4.98 -79.41
N ASP A 62 -8.29 -4.94 -78.20
CA ASP A 62 -8.97 -4.99 -76.91
C ASP A 62 -8.77 -3.66 -76.12
N SER A 63 -8.40 -2.56 -76.80
CA SER A 63 -8.22 -1.24 -76.17
C SER A 63 -9.09 -0.17 -76.83
N GLU A 64 -9.63 0.75 -76.02
CA GLU A 64 -10.41 1.90 -76.46
C GLU A 64 -9.88 3.21 -75.86
N ILE A 65 -10.06 4.30 -76.60
CA ILE A 65 -9.75 5.67 -76.17
C ILE A 65 -10.90 6.54 -76.64
N GLU A 66 -11.70 7.04 -75.71
CA GLU A 66 -12.81 7.94 -75.98
C GLU A 66 -12.48 9.33 -75.42
N GLN A 67 -12.83 10.38 -76.17
CA GLN A 67 -12.67 11.76 -75.70
C GLN A 67 -13.98 12.50 -75.99
N ASP A 68 -14.72 12.93 -74.97
CA ASP A 68 -15.90 13.79 -75.08
C ASP A 68 -15.61 15.17 -74.46
N ASP A 69 -15.68 16.23 -75.27
CA ASP A 69 -15.36 17.60 -74.86
C ASP A 69 -13.95 17.74 -74.20
N ASP A 70 -13.88 17.85 -72.87
CA ASP A 70 -12.65 17.99 -72.08
C ASP A 70 -12.36 16.71 -71.25
N ASP A 71 -13.23 15.70 -71.34
CA ASP A 71 -13.15 14.41 -70.65
C ASP A 71 -12.38 13.39 -71.51
N LEU A 72 -11.75 12.41 -70.88
CA LEU A 72 -10.95 11.38 -71.55
C LEU A 72 -11.08 10.05 -70.81
N GLU A 73 -11.45 9.01 -71.54
CA GLU A 73 -11.58 7.63 -71.08
C GLU A 73 -10.63 6.73 -71.88
N VAL A 74 -9.96 5.79 -71.22
CA VAL A 74 -9.04 4.81 -71.82
C VAL A 74 -9.25 3.48 -71.12
N GLU A 75 -9.74 2.48 -71.85
CA GLU A 75 -9.89 1.10 -71.34
C GLU A 75 -8.93 0.16 -72.12
N ASP A 76 -8.30 -0.78 -71.43
CA ASP A 76 -7.51 -1.87 -72.00
C ASP A 76 -7.91 -3.20 -71.33
N ASP A 77 -8.91 -3.87 -71.91
CA ASP A 77 -9.48 -5.14 -71.46
C ASP A 77 -8.43 -6.26 -71.31
N ASP A 78 -7.29 -6.15 -72.00
CA ASP A 78 -6.26 -7.19 -72.07
C ASP A 78 -5.26 -7.12 -70.91
N ASP A 79 -5.05 -5.91 -70.37
CA ASP A 79 -4.19 -5.62 -69.21
C ASP A 79 -5.02 -5.23 -67.96
N ASP A 80 -6.35 -5.36 -68.01
CA ASP A 80 -7.32 -5.00 -66.96
C ASP A 80 -7.00 -3.59 -66.42
N PHE A 81 -6.91 -2.60 -67.32
CA PHE A 81 -6.53 -1.21 -67.02
C PHE A 81 -7.60 -0.25 -67.52
N ASP A 82 -8.08 0.61 -66.63
CA ASP A 82 -9.05 1.66 -66.95
C ASP A 82 -8.54 3.02 -66.44
N PHE A 83 -8.78 4.06 -67.21
CA PHE A 83 -8.47 5.44 -66.86
C PHE A 83 -9.59 6.35 -67.32
N GLU A 84 -10.13 7.13 -66.40
CA GLU A 84 -11.14 8.14 -66.68
C GLU A 84 -10.67 9.50 -66.16
N SER A 85 -11.02 10.57 -66.87
CA SER A 85 -10.84 11.93 -66.37
C SER A 85 -11.99 12.80 -66.79
N HIS A 86 -12.57 13.49 -65.83
CA HIS A 86 -13.78 14.28 -65.99
C HIS A 86 -13.54 15.73 -65.59
N ASP A 87 -14.42 16.61 -66.05
CA ASP A 87 -14.44 18.05 -65.73
C ASP A 87 -13.12 18.77 -66.06
N GLY A 88 -12.38 18.25 -67.04
CA GLY A 88 -11.07 18.77 -67.47
C GLY A 88 -9.90 18.27 -66.62
N GLY A 89 -10.07 17.12 -65.96
CA GLY A 89 -9.09 16.44 -65.12
C GLY A 89 -9.04 16.97 -63.68
N ASP A 90 -10.15 17.57 -63.22
CA ASP A 90 -10.36 17.83 -61.79
C ASP A 90 -10.75 16.53 -61.08
N ASP A 91 -11.51 15.65 -61.76
CA ASP A 91 -11.79 14.28 -61.32
C ASP A 91 -11.01 13.26 -62.18
N VAL A 92 -10.35 12.30 -61.54
CA VAL A 92 -9.50 11.32 -62.22
C VAL A 92 -9.57 9.96 -61.52
N ASP A 93 -9.86 8.93 -62.30
CA ASP A 93 -9.94 7.55 -61.82
C ASP A 93 -8.97 6.67 -62.61
N VAL A 94 -8.22 5.83 -61.92
CA VAL A 94 -7.28 4.85 -62.50
C VAL A 94 -7.52 3.52 -61.82
N GLU A 95 -8.02 2.55 -62.56
CA GLU A 95 -8.27 1.21 -62.04
C GLU A 95 -7.36 0.19 -62.74
N THR A 96 -6.92 -0.78 -61.96
CA THR A 96 -6.32 -2.01 -62.45
C THR A 96 -6.87 -3.21 -61.68
N ASP A 97 -6.58 -4.42 -62.17
CA ASP A 97 -6.94 -5.70 -61.53
C ASP A 97 -6.74 -5.76 -59.99
N ASP A 98 -5.75 -5.05 -59.44
CA ASP A 98 -5.38 -5.08 -58.01
C ASP A 98 -5.24 -3.67 -57.37
N HIS A 99 -5.34 -2.56 -58.12
CA HIS A 99 -5.06 -1.22 -57.60
C HIS A 99 -6.06 -0.21 -58.15
N GLU A 100 -6.54 0.69 -57.30
CA GLU A 100 -7.51 1.74 -57.63
C GLU A 100 -7.01 3.08 -57.08
N ILE A 101 -7.11 4.14 -57.88
CA ILE A 101 -6.76 5.51 -57.48
C ILE A 101 -7.84 6.44 -58.00
N GLU A 102 -8.58 7.04 -57.09
CA GLU A 102 -9.63 8.02 -57.39
C GLU A 102 -9.25 9.40 -56.85
N GLN A 103 -9.62 10.43 -57.60
CA GLN A 103 -9.53 11.82 -57.16
C GLN A 103 -10.84 12.52 -57.54
N ASP A 104 -11.57 13.06 -56.56
CA ASP A 104 -12.76 13.91 -56.75
C ASP A 104 -12.46 15.27 -56.13
N ASP A 105 -12.39 16.32 -56.96
CA ASP A 105 -11.96 17.67 -56.56
C ASP A 105 -10.61 17.69 -55.78
N ASP A 106 -10.66 17.82 -54.44
CA ASP A 106 -9.52 17.93 -53.52
C ASP A 106 -9.33 16.65 -52.67
N ASP A 107 -10.21 15.66 -52.83
CA ASP A 107 -10.22 14.39 -52.12
C ASP A 107 -9.44 13.33 -52.94
N VAL A 108 -8.73 12.42 -52.27
CA VAL A 108 -7.92 11.36 -52.93
C VAL A 108 -8.11 10.06 -52.18
N GLU A 109 -8.41 8.99 -52.92
CA GLU A 109 -8.56 7.63 -52.43
C GLU A 109 -7.60 6.70 -53.20
N VAL A 110 -6.95 5.78 -52.50
CA VAL A 110 -6.03 4.78 -53.08
C VAL A 110 -6.26 3.45 -52.39
N GLU A 111 -6.66 2.44 -53.16
CA GLU A 111 -6.83 1.05 -52.68
C GLU A 111 -5.81 0.13 -53.39
N ASP A 112 -5.17 -0.77 -52.64
CA ASP A 112 -4.26 -1.81 -53.13
C ASP A 112 -4.61 -3.15 -52.47
N ASP A 113 -5.50 -3.89 -53.14
CA ASP A 113 -5.99 -5.22 -52.78
C ASP A 113 -4.84 -6.25 -52.62
N GLU A 114 -3.71 -6.05 -53.31
CA GLU A 114 -2.56 -6.97 -53.24
C GLU A 114 -1.80 -6.85 -51.91
N ASN A 115 -1.83 -5.67 -51.30
CA ASN A 115 -1.12 -5.34 -50.06
C ASN A 115 -2.06 -5.00 -48.89
N ASP A 116 -3.37 -5.21 -49.07
CA ASP A 116 -4.42 -4.87 -48.10
C ASP A 116 -4.22 -3.42 -47.58
N LEU A 117 -3.95 -2.47 -48.49
CA LEU A 117 -3.67 -1.07 -48.18
C LEU A 117 -4.79 -0.17 -48.71
N ASP A 118 -5.37 0.61 -47.82
CA ASP A 118 -6.37 1.63 -48.14
C ASP A 118 -5.88 2.99 -47.62
N PHE A 119 -6.01 4.03 -48.44
CA PHE A 119 -5.63 5.40 -48.09
C PHE A 119 -6.70 6.37 -48.58
N GLU A 120 -7.20 7.20 -47.68
CA GLU A 120 -8.16 8.25 -47.98
C GLU A 120 -7.64 9.60 -47.46
N SER A 121 -7.90 10.68 -48.18
CA SER A 121 -7.65 12.03 -47.68
C SER A 121 -8.73 13.01 -48.14
N GLU A 122 -9.25 13.80 -47.20
CA GLU A 122 -10.31 14.78 -47.44
C GLU A 122 -9.78 16.23 -47.33
N GLU A 123 -10.48 17.15 -48.02
CA GLU A 123 -10.57 18.59 -47.74
C GLU A 123 -9.20 19.26 -47.43
N ASP A 124 -8.40 19.54 -48.46
CA ASP A 124 -7.09 20.21 -48.37
C ASP A 124 -6.03 19.45 -47.51
N GLY A 125 -6.30 18.21 -47.11
CA GLY A 125 -5.43 17.38 -46.27
C GLY A 125 -5.58 17.64 -44.77
N ASP A 126 -6.73 18.17 -44.35
CA ASP A 126 -7.09 18.28 -42.93
C ASP A 126 -7.48 16.92 -42.32
N ARG A 127 -7.82 15.94 -43.17
CA ARG A 127 -8.06 14.54 -42.79
C ARG A 127 -7.27 13.57 -43.65
N ALA A 128 -6.74 12.53 -43.03
CA ALA A 128 -6.08 11.45 -43.72
C ALA A 128 -6.21 10.16 -42.92
N ASP A 129 -6.63 9.11 -43.59
CA ASP A 129 -6.86 7.78 -43.02
C ASP A 129 -6.02 6.78 -43.82
N ILE A 130 -5.26 5.93 -43.13
CA ILE A 130 -4.41 4.90 -43.72
C ILE A 130 -4.67 3.60 -42.99
N GLU A 131 -5.13 2.58 -43.71
CA GLU A 131 -5.32 1.23 -43.19
C GLU A 131 -4.37 0.28 -43.94
N PHE A 132 -3.62 -0.55 -43.22
CA PHE A 132 -2.89 -1.67 -43.83
C PHE A 132 -2.73 -2.85 -42.88
N ASP A 133 -3.00 -4.07 -43.36
CA ASP A 133 -3.01 -5.28 -42.54
C ASP A 133 -3.89 -5.14 -41.27
N ASP A 134 -3.26 -5.07 -40.09
CA ASP A 134 -3.90 -4.92 -38.76
C ASP A 134 -3.54 -3.54 -38.13
N VAL A 135 -3.14 -2.55 -38.94
CA VAL A 135 -2.74 -1.20 -38.51
C VAL A 135 -3.65 -0.15 -39.14
N GLU A 136 -4.19 0.73 -38.30
CA GLU A 136 -5.05 1.86 -38.69
C GLU A 136 -4.40 3.17 -38.20
N ILE A 137 -4.34 4.19 -39.07
CA ILE A 137 -3.80 5.52 -38.76
C ILE A 137 -4.80 6.57 -39.23
N GLU A 138 -5.42 7.27 -38.29
CA GLU A 138 -6.38 8.34 -38.57
C GLU A 138 -5.80 9.69 -38.13
N GLN A 139 -5.94 10.71 -38.97
CA GLN A 139 -5.60 12.09 -38.63
C GLN A 139 -6.81 12.99 -38.90
N ASP A 140 -7.36 13.66 -37.88
CA ASP A 140 -8.35 14.73 -38.04
C ASP A 140 -7.81 16.02 -37.44
N ASN A 141 -7.46 16.98 -38.31
CA ASN A 141 -6.89 18.27 -37.95
C ASN A 141 -5.59 18.17 -37.14
N SER A 142 -5.72 18.28 -35.81
CA SER A 142 -4.63 18.23 -34.82
C SER A 142 -4.65 16.95 -33.97
N ARG A 143 -5.64 16.09 -34.18
CA ARG A 143 -5.75 14.77 -33.56
C ARG A 143 -5.07 13.75 -34.47
N LEU A 144 -4.31 12.85 -33.86
CA LEU A 144 -3.69 11.70 -34.50
C LEU A 144 -4.02 10.48 -33.65
N GLU A 145 -4.59 9.46 -34.28
CA GLU A 145 -4.91 8.16 -33.71
C GLU A 145 -4.15 7.09 -34.50
N VAL A 146 -3.55 6.14 -33.80
CA VAL A 146 -2.86 4.99 -34.39
C VAL A 146 -3.24 3.76 -33.57
N GLU A 147 -3.85 2.79 -34.22
CA GLU A 147 -4.22 1.48 -33.64
C GLU A 147 -3.38 0.40 -34.34
N ASP A 148 -2.74 -0.48 -33.58
CA ASP A 148 -1.95 -1.62 -34.08
C ASP A 148 -2.33 -2.89 -33.30
N ASP A 149 -3.03 -3.81 -33.95
CA ASP A 149 -3.48 -5.10 -33.40
C ASP A 149 -2.56 -6.27 -33.85
N THR A 150 -1.33 -5.97 -34.29
CA THR A 150 -0.43 -6.96 -34.89
C THR A 150 -0.02 -8.07 -33.91
N ASP A 151 -0.25 -9.33 -34.29
CA ASP A 151 0.22 -10.53 -33.57
C ASP A 151 -0.28 -10.66 -32.10
N GLY A 152 -1.37 -9.95 -31.74
CA GLY A 152 -1.94 -9.93 -30.40
C GLY A 152 -1.12 -9.10 -29.40
N HIS A 153 -0.50 -8.04 -29.93
CA HIS A 153 -0.05 -6.89 -29.18
C HIS A 153 -0.97 -5.75 -29.59
N ASP A 154 -1.86 -5.36 -28.70
CA ASP A 154 -2.81 -4.28 -28.97
C ASP A 154 -2.13 -2.98 -28.47
N LEU A 155 -1.87 -2.04 -29.38
CA LEU A 155 -1.26 -0.74 -29.09
C LEU A 155 -2.12 0.38 -29.69
N ASP A 156 -2.66 1.21 -28.82
CA ASP A 156 -3.40 2.41 -29.20
C ASP A 156 -2.63 3.66 -28.81
N TYR A 157 -2.51 4.59 -29.74
CA TYR A 157 -1.82 5.86 -29.56
C TYR A 157 -2.73 7.00 -30.01
N GLU A 158 -3.07 7.90 -29.10
CA GLU A 158 -3.84 9.09 -29.39
C GLU A 158 -3.05 10.35 -28.99
N ALA A 159 -3.03 11.35 -29.86
CA ALA A 159 -2.45 12.65 -29.56
C ALA A 159 -3.34 13.79 -30.06
N GLU A 160 -3.77 14.66 -29.16
CA GLU A 160 -4.52 15.89 -29.47
C GLU A 160 -3.88 17.09 -28.74
N ASP A 161 -3.47 18.12 -29.49
CA ASP A 161 -2.88 19.35 -28.95
C ASP A 161 -1.63 19.12 -28.05
N ASP A 162 -1.79 19.23 -26.73
CA ASP A 162 -0.74 19.04 -25.71
C ASP A 162 -0.93 17.72 -24.93
N ASP A 163 -1.96 16.95 -25.28
CA ASP A 163 -2.37 15.72 -24.64
C ASP A 163 -1.88 14.49 -25.44
N LEU A 164 -1.57 13.40 -24.75
CA LEU A 164 -1.04 12.17 -25.33
C LEU A 164 -1.51 10.99 -24.49
N ASP A 165 -2.16 10.03 -25.12
CA ASP A 165 -2.61 8.79 -24.49
C ASP A 165 -2.00 7.61 -25.27
N VAL A 166 -1.42 6.65 -24.55
CA VAL A 166 -0.81 5.45 -25.13
C VAL A 166 -1.28 4.26 -24.31
N GLU A 167 -2.12 3.42 -24.91
CA GLU A 167 -2.60 2.17 -24.29
C GLU A 167 -1.85 1.00 -24.92
N HIS A 168 -1.32 0.12 -24.09
CA HIS A 168 -0.73 -1.15 -24.50
C HIS A 168 -1.16 -2.22 -23.52
N ASP A 169 -1.24 -3.47 -23.95
CA ASP A 169 -1.64 -4.65 -23.15
C ASP A 169 -1.08 -4.76 -21.71
N GLU A 170 0.04 -4.09 -21.41
CA GLU A 170 0.77 -4.17 -20.15
C GLU A 170 0.95 -2.81 -19.46
N ALA A 171 0.62 -1.71 -20.13
CA ALA A 171 0.86 -0.36 -19.62
C ALA A 171 0.00 0.69 -20.36
N GLU A 172 -0.50 1.65 -19.60
CA GLU A 172 -1.21 2.83 -20.09
C GLU A 172 -0.39 4.07 -19.70
N ILE A 173 -0.20 5.01 -20.64
CA ILE A 173 0.51 6.27 -20.41
C ILE A 173 -0.39 7.41 -20.87
N GLU A 174 -0.91 8.18 -19.93
CA GLU A 174 -1.69 9.37 -20.21
C GLU A 174 -0.86 10.62 -19.90
N LYS A 175 -1.04 11.68 -20.68
CA LYS A 175 -0.36 12.95 -20.47
C LYS A 175 -1.32 14.07 -20.76
N HIS A 176 -1.58 14.90 -19.76
CA HIS A 176 -2.38 16.09 -19.90
C HIS A 176 -1.57 17.36 -19.59
N GLY A 177 -1.20 18.10 -20.63
CA GLY A 177 -0.39 19.32 -20.49
C GLY A 177 1.01 19.09 -19.91
N ASP A 178 1.21 19.45 -18.64
CA ASP A 178 2.49 19.28 -17.90
C ASP A 178 2.46 18.06 -16.94
N GLU A 179 1.32 17.38 -16.83
CA GLU A 179 1.08 16.20 -15.99
C GLU A 179 1.21 14.93 -16.86
N ALA A 180 1.73 13.84 -16.31
CA ALA A 180 1.93 12.57 -16.99
C ALA A 180 1.75 11.43 -16.01
N ASP A 181 0.89 10.48 -16.36
CA ASP A 181 0.45 9.36 -15.56
C ASP A 181 0.87 8.06 -16.30
N VAL A 182 1.31 7.06 -15.54
CA VAL A 182 1.76 5.76 -16.08
C VAL A 182 1.17 4.66 -15.22
N GLU A 183 0.25 3.90 -15.78
CA GLU A 183 -0.36 2.73 -15.14
C GLU A 183 0.24 1.46 -15.77
N SER A 184 0.59 0.45 -14.97
CA SER A 184 1.15 -0.80 -15.49
C SER A 184 0.93 -1.95 -14.53
N ASP A 185 0.71 -3.16 -15.07
CA ASP A 185 0.55 -4.39 -14.28
C ASP A 185 1.87 -4.87 -13.63
N THR A 186 3.02 -4.31 -14.04
CA THR A 186 4.35 -4.66 -13.50
C THR A 186 5.31 -3.48 -13.70
N ILE A 187 5.51 -2.68 -12.66
CA ILE A 187 6.45 -1.54 -12.68
C ILE A 187 7.75 -1.96 -11.97
N ASP A 188 8.76 -2.37 -12.74
CA ASP A 188 10.16 -2.44 -12.28
C ASP A 188 10.83 -1.08 -12.59
N TYR A 189 10.98 -0.21 -11.60
CA TYR A 189 11.50 1.15 -11.81
C TYR A 189 12.73 1.47 -10.97
N GLU A 190 13.90 1.56 -11.61
CA GLU A 190 15.15 2.07 -11.00
C GLU A 190 15.30 3.57 -11.33
N ASN A 191 15.18 4.46 -10.33
CA ASN A 191 15.42 5.91 -10.53
C ASN A 191 16.28 6.55 -9.44
N ASP A 192 17.13 7.47 -9.87
CA ASP A 192 18.05 8.26 -9.04
C ASP A 192 17.49 9.65 -8.65
N GLY A 193 16.17 9.76 -8.44
CA GLY A 193 15.42 10.99 -8.17
C GLY A 193 14.02 10.74 -7.59
N SER A 194 13.31 11.82 -7.23
CA SER A 194 11.98 11.76 -6.62
C SER A 194 10.92 11.30 -7.63
N LEU A 195 10.13 10.30 -7.25
CA LEU A 195 9.06 9.70 -8.03
C LEU A 195 7.78 9.71 -7.19
N ASP A 196 6.65 9.99 -7.83
CA ASP A 196 5.31 9.89 -7.27
C ASP A 196 4.63 8.73 -8.01
N LEU A 197 4.12 7.72 -7.29
CA LEU A 197 3.44 6.55 -7.86
C LEU A 197 2.11 6.33 -7.13
N GLU A 198 1.00 6.40 -7.85
CA GLU A 198 -0.31 5.98 -7.38
C GLU A 198 -0.67 4.67 -8.12
N THR A 199 -1.09 3.61 -7.41
CA THR A 199 -1.60 2.37 -8.04
C THR A 199 -2.98 2.01 -7.52
N GLU A 200 -3.93 1.70 -8.41
CA GLU A 200 -5.34 1.43 -8.03
C GLU A 200 -5.69 -0.07 -7.87
N ASP A 201 -4.81 -1.01 -8.26
CA ASP A 201 -5.08 -2.45 -8.16
C ASP A 201 -3.82 -3.26 -7.73
N ALA A 202 -3.99 -4.06 -6.67
CA ALA A 202 -2.92 -4.74 -5.94
C ALA A 202 -2.22 -5.85 -6.74
N GLY A 203 -1.03 -5.55 -7.27
CA GLY A 203 0.00 -6.52 -7.62
C GLY A 203 1.15 -6.47 -6.61
N ASP A 204 1.92 -7.55 -6.49
CA ASP A 204 3.16 -7.56 -5.70
C ASP A 204 4.13 -6.53 -6.32
N ILE A 205 4.38 -5.42 -5.63
CA ILE A 205 5.27 -4.34 -6.08
C ILE A 205 6.61 -4.50 -5.34
N ASP A 206 7.68 -4.87 -6.07
CA ASP A 206 9.05 -4.86 -5.56
C ASP A 206 9.68 -3.49 -5.90
N ILE A 207 9.86 -2.62 -4.90
CA ILE A 207 10.49 -1.29 -5.07
C ILE A 207 11.86 -1.27 -4.37
N ASP A 208 12.94 -1.31 -5.15
CA ASP A 208 14.32 -1.09 -4.67
C ASP A 208 14.69 0.41 -4.84
N LEU A 209 14.76 1.20 -3.76
CA LEU A 209 15.11 2.63 -3.82
C LEU A 209 16.37 3.00 -3.02
N ASP A 210 17.33 3.64 -3.69
CA ASP A 210 18.49 4.33 -3.10
C ASP A 210 18.20 5.87 -3.07
N GLY A 211 17.35 6.38 -2.17
CA GLY A 211 16.99 7.81 -2.13
C GLY A 211 16.29 8.31 -0.84
N ASP A 212 16.39 9.62 -0.58
CA ASP A 212 16.16 10.28 0.73
C ASP A 212 14.70 10.65 1.10
N ASP A 213 13.69 10.50 0.23
CA ASP A 213 12.29 10.84 0.58
C ASP A 213 11.32 10.06 -0.34
N VAL A 214 10.37 9.29 0.23
CA VAL A 214 9.33 8.55 -0.53
C VAL A 214 8.01 8.56 0.26
N ASP A 215 6.91 8.97 -0.39
CA ASP A 215 5.53 8.80 0.08
C ASP A 215 4.90 7.62 -0.70
N ILE A 216 4.37 6.61 -0.01
CA ILE A 216 3.69 5.44 -0.63
C ILE A 216 2.35 5.20 0.05
N ASP A 217 1.26 5.23 -0.72
CA ASP A 217 -0.11 4.97 -0.26
C ASP A 217 -0.57 3.63 -0.87
N THR A 218 -0.59 2.53 -0.10
CA THR A 218 -1.00 1.20 -0.61
C THR A 218 -1.88 0.43 0.39
N ASP A 219 -2.84 -0.33 -0.15
CA ASP A 219 -3.83 -1.07 0.65
C ASP A 219 -3.35 -2.47 1.11
N GLU A 220 -2.35 -3.11 0.47
CA GLU A 220 -1.92 -4.52 0.73
C GLU A 220 -0.47 -4.91 0.27
N SER A 221 0.61 -4.22 0.68
CA SER A 221 2.00 -4.54 0.23
C SER A 221 3.04 -4.72 1.35
N GLU A 222 4.05 -5.57 1.11
CA GLU A 222 5.31 -5.70 1.89
C GLU A 222 6.30 -4.62 1.38
N ILE A 223 6.93 -3.85 2.28
CA ILE A 223 7.89 -2.77 1.93
C ILE A 223 9.23 -3.10 2.59
N GLU A 224 10.28 -3.34 1.80
CA GLU A 224 11.67 -3.48 2.26
C GLU A 224 12.46 -2.21 1.87
N GLN A 225 13.08 -1.51 2.83
CA GLN A 225 13.95 -0.34 2.54
C GLN A 225 15.32 -0.46 3.23
N ASP A 226 16.38 -0.13 2.49
CA ASP A 226 17.74 0.10 2.98
C ASP A 226 18.04 1.64 3.00
N GLY A 227 17.32 2.42 3.81
CA GLY A 227 17.42 3.90 3.81
C GLY A 227 17.23 4.56 5.19
N ASP A 228 17.57 5.85 5.28
CA ASP A 228 17.71 6.58 6.56
C ASP A 228 16.39 7.20 7.07
N ASP A 229 15.34 7.34 6.24
CA ASP A 229 14.06 7.95 6.62
C ASP A 229 12.89 7.27 5.83
N LEU A 230 11.82 6.85 6.52
CA LEU A 230 10.58 6.27 5.95
C LEU A 230 9.35 6.80 6.69
N GLU A 231 8.41 7.42 5.97
CA GLU A 231 7.07 7.74 6.48
C GLU A 231 6.06 6.81 5.75
N VAL A 232 5.31 5.98 6.48
CA VAL A 232 4.23 5.13 5.92
C VAL A 232 2.92 5.41 6.68
N GLU A 233 1.92 5.99 6.00
CA GLU A 233 0.57 6.11 6.54
C GLU A 233 -0.32 4.99 5.97
N ASN A 234 -0.88 4.10 6.81
CA ASN A 234 -1.87 3.11 6.36
C ASN A 234 -3.12 3.14 7.25
N GLU A 235 -4.27 3.47 6.66
CA GLU A 235 -5.53 3.57 7.41
C GLU A 235 -6.24 2.20 7.62
N ARG A 236 -5.80 1.07 7.00
CA ARG A 236 -6.69 -0.10 6.85
C ARG A 236 -6.17 -1.54 6.92
N ASN A 237 -4.88 -1.88 7.06
CA ASN A 237 -4.49 -3.31 7.12
C ASN A 237 -3.15 -3.62 7.82
N ASN A 238 -2.98 -4.91 8.16
CA ASN A 238 -1.78 -5.53 8.73
C ASN A 238 -0.54 -5.32 7.84
N LEU A 239 0.30 -4.36 8.23
CA LEU A 239 1.57 -4.06 7.60
C LEU A 239 2.67 -4.91 8.25
N ASP A 240 3.48 -5.60 7.44
CA ASP A 240 4.69 -6.31 7.86
C ASP A 240 5.87 -5.45 7.37
N LEU A 241 6.56 -4.78 8.31
CA LEU A 241 7.66 -3.84 8.03
C LEU A 241 8.97 -4.47 8.54
N GLU A 242 9.92 -4.71 7.65
CA GLU A 242 11.31 -5.03 8.02
C GLU A 242 12.20 -3.83 7.63
N SER A 243 12.81 -3.15 8.62
CA SER A 243 13.79 -2.07 8.39
C SER A 243 15.08 -2.28 9.19
N ASP A 244 16.21 -1.95 8.57
CA ASP A 244 17.58 -1.98 9.13
C ASP A 244 18.14 -0.53 9.38
N GLY A 245 17.28 0.50 9.41
CA GLY A 245 17.61 1.92 9.58
C GLY A 245 17.89 2.38 11.04
N ASP A 246 18.43 3.61 11.20
CA ASP A 246 18.89 4.15 12.49
C ASP A 246 17.81 4.96 13.27
N ASP A 247 16.72 5.44 12.64
CA ASP A 247 15.66 6.26 13.28
C ASP A 247 14.28 6.00 12.60
N HIS A 248 13.19 5.70 13.34
CA HIS A 248 11.83 5.48 12.79
C HIS A 248 10.71 6.04 13.69
N GLU A 249 9.72 6.71 13.09
CA GLU A 249 8.45 7.15 13.73
C GLU A 249 7.30 6.33 13.11
N LEU A 250 6.58 5.54 13.91
CA LEU A 250 5.47 4.69 13.44
C LEU A 250 4.16 5.02 14.19
N GLU A 251 3.14 5.49 13.47
CA GLU A 251 1.78 5.64 13.98
C GLU A 251 0.89 4.50 13.45
N ALA A 252 0.27 3.69 14.34
CA ALA A 252 -0.65 2.63 13.93
C ALA A 252 -1.94 2.59 14.79
N ASP A 253 -3.09 2.47 14.14
CA ASP A 253 -4.43 2.56 14.77
C ASP A 253 -5.01 1.19 15.24
N ASP A 254 -4.40 0.03 14.90
CA ASP A 254 -4.92 -1.32 15.18
C ASP A 254 -3.81 -2.34 15.61
N GLU A 255 -4.18 -3.56 16.01
CA GLU A 255 -3.28 -4.64 16.51
C GLU A 255 -2.24 -5.08 15.44
N HIS A 256 -0.96 -4.69 15.58
CA HIS A 256 0.13 -5.05 14.66
C HIS A 256 1.34 -5.67 15.36
N ASP A 257 2.03 -6.58 14.67
CA ASP A 257 3.32 -7.16 15.07
C ASP A 257 4.42 -6.33 14.37
N ILE A 258 5.30 -5.67 15.14
CA ILE A 258 6.41 -4.85 14.61
C ILE A 258 7.73 -5.50 15.05
N GLU A 259 8.56 -5.96 14.11
CA GLU A 259 9.91 -6.49 14.37
C GLU A 259 10.97 -5.47 13.92
N HIS A 260 11.72 -4.88 14.85
CA HIS A 260 12.79 -3.90 14.56
C HIS A 260 14.18 -4.37 15.04
N ASN A 261 15.23 -4.02 14.28
CA ASN A 261 16.64 -4.34 14.61
C ASN A 261 17.61 -3.13 14.56
N GLY A 262 17.11 -1.89 14.63
CA GLY A 262 17.91 -0.65 14.73
C GLY A 262 18.09 -0.15 16.17
N ASP A 263 18.72 1.03 16.32
CA ASP A 263 19.17 1.59 17.61
C ASP A 263 18.06 2.35 18.38
N ASP A 264 17.11 3.04 17.71
CA ASP A 264 16.04 3.84 18.32
C ASP A 264 14.66 3.58 17.63
N VAL A 265 13.56 3.44 18.39
CA VAL A 265 12.18 3.24 17.87
C VAL A 265 11.17 4.00 18.73
N ASP A 266 10.38 4.88 18.08
CA ASP A 266 9.20 5.51 18.68
C ASP A 266 7.91 4.84 18.14
N VAL A 267 7.10 4.25 19.03
CA VAL A 267 5.81 3.60 18.67
C VAL A 267 4.68 4.18 19.53
N GLU A 268 3.63 4.73 18.90
CA GLU A 268 2.40 5.15 19.58
C GLU A 268 1.23 4.20 19.23
N GLY A 269 0.58 3.55 20.21
CA GLY A 269 -0.57 2.64 19.96
C GLY A 269 -1.20 1.98 21.21
N GLU A 270 -2.46 1.50 21.11
CA GLU A 270 -3.25 1.00 22.26
C GLU A 270 -3.05 -0.50 22.61
N GLU A 271 -2.61 -1.37 21.68
CA GLU A 271 -2.34 -2.82 21.94
C GLU A 271 -1.30 -3.40 20.93
N PHE A 272 -0.07 -3.71 21.37
CA PHE A 272 0.95 -4.39 20.52
C PHE A 272 1.86 -5.37 21.30
N GLU A 273 2.44 -6.35 20.60
CA GLU A 273 3.52 -7.24 21.07
C GLU A 273 4.84 -6.82 20.40
N PHE A 274 5.85 -6.41 21.17
CA PHE A 274 7.12 -5.88 20.65
C PHE A 274 8.32 -6.71 21.15
N GLU A 275 9.25 -7.06 20.24
CA GLU A 275 10.53 -7.70 20.56
C GLU A 275 11.69 -6.81 20.05
N ASN A 276 12.42 -6.12 20.96
CA ASN A 276 13.58 -5.26 20.63
C ASN A 276 14.86 -5.72 21.36
N ASN A 277 16.02 -5.43 20.74
CA ASN A 277 17.37 -5.68 21.26
C ASN A 277 18.23 -4.40 21.45
N GLY A 278 17.65 -3.20 21.32
CA GLY A 278 18.25 -1.86 21.49
C GLY A 278 17.52 -1.01 22.55
N ASP A 279 17.78 0.30 22.56
CA ASP A 279 17.12 1.28 23.45
C ASP A 279 15.64 1.41 23.01
N LEU A 280 14.72 1.60 23.96
CA LEU A 280 13.27 1.60 23.71
C LEU A 280 12.59 2.71 24.48
N ASP A 281 11.99 3.66 23.75
CA ASP A 281 11.10 4.67 24.30
C ASP A 281 9.67 4.39 23.86
N PHE A 282 8.74 4.27 24.81
CA PHE A 282 7.33 4.00 24.57
C PHE A 282 6.44 4.90 25.41
N GLU A 283 5.69 5.80 24.77
CA GLU A 283 4.75 6.72 25.42
C GLU A 283 3.31 6.45 24.96
N THR A 284 2.39 6.37 25.91
CA THR A 284 0.94 6.39 25.68
C THR A 284 0.29 7.45 26.56
N ASP A 285 -0.97 7.76 26.28
CA ASP A 285 -1.80 8.64 27.13
C ASP A 285 -1.85 8.20 28.61
N GLU A 286 -1.49 6.96 28.97
CA GLU A 286 -1.59 6.41 30.33
C GLU A 286 -0.25 5.88 30.91
N GLN A 287 0.79 5.66 30.10
CA GLN A 287 2.03 4.97 30.48
C GLN A 287 3.22 5.48 29.66
N GLU A 288 4.35 5.74 30.32
CA GLU A 288 5.66 6.05 29.74
C GLU A 288 6.62 4.91 30.13
N ILE A 289 7.33 4.31 29.16
CA ILE A 289 8.31 3.23 29.36
C ILE A 289 9.58 3.62 28.61
N GLU A 290 10.68 3.83 29.34
CA GLU A 290 11.99 4.14 28.76
C GLU A 290 12.96 2.99 29.11
N GLN A 291 13.71 2.48 28.12
CA GLN A 291 14.73 1.45 28.31
C GLN A 291 16.04 1.91 27.67
N ASP A 292 17.04 2.19 28.50
CA ASP A 292 18.38 2.65 28.10
C ASP A 292 19.44 1.59 28.50
N ASP A 293 20.06 0.90 27.54
CA ASP A 293 21.06 -0.17 27.77
C ASP A 293 20.55 -1.33 28.68
N ASP A 294 20.82 -1.25 29.99
CA ASP A 294 20.44 -2.21 31.04
C ASP A 294 19.41 -1.58 32.02
N ASP A 295 19.06 -0.30 31.82
CA ASP A 295 18.19 0.51 32.67
C ASP A 295 16.74 0.46 32.12
N LEU A 296 15.73 0.35 32.99
CA LEU A 296 14.30 0.34 32.61
C LEU A 296 13.49 1.22 33.55
N GLU A 297 12.86 2.26 33.01
CA GLU A 297 11.94 3.17 33.70
C GLU A 297 10.51 2.94 33.17
N VAL A 298 9.52 2.84 34.06
CA VAL A 298 8.10 2.68 33.73
C VAL A 298 7.28 3.59 34.64
N ASP A 299 6.72 4.64 34.06
CA ASP A 299 5.85 5.59 34.73
C ASP A 299 4.40 5.40 34.28
N THR A 300 3.46 5.48 35.21
CA THR A 300 2.03 5.40 34.90
C THR A 300 1.25 6.57 35.45
N ASP A 301 0.21 6.99 34.73
CA ASP A 301 -0.64 8.13 35.09
C ASP A 301 -1.44 7.90 36.40
N ASP A 302 -1.50 6.64 36.85
CA ASP A 302 -2.07 6.21 38.13
C ASP A 302 -1.09 6.38 39.32
N GLY A 303 0.10 6.94 39.08
CA GLY A 303 1.14 7.21 40.09
C GLY A 303 1.86 5.95 40.56
N VAL A 304 2.04 4.99 39.65
CA VAL A 304 2.91 3.83 39.87
C VAL A 304 4.13 4.01 38.98
N ASP A 305 5.29 4.08 39.62
CA ASP A 305 6.59 4.33 38.99
C ASP A 305 7.50 3.12 39.30
N PHE A 306 8.24 2.63 38.32
CA PHE A 306 9.15 1.49 38.45
C PHE A 306 10.47 1.78 37.73
N GLU A 307 11.58 1.69 38.45
CA GLU A 307 12.91 1.93 37.92
C GLU A 307 13.81 0.70 38.15
N ASN A 308 14.66 0.37 37.18
CA ASN A 308 15.61 -0.73 37.27
C ASN A 308 16.94 -0.36 36.63
N ASP A 309 17.91 0.10 37.42
CA ASP A 309 19.26 0.47 36.95
C ASP A 309 20.25 -0.72 37.01
N GLY A 310 19.72 -1.94 36.83
CA GLY A 310 20.47 -3.21 36.82
C GLY A 310 20.94 -3.73 38.19
N ASP A 311 21.53 -2.89 39.05
CA ASP A 311 21.97 -3.25 40.41
C ASP A 311 20.92 -2.84 41.49
N GLU A 312 19.94 -2.02 41.09
CA GLU A 312 18.90 -1.41 41.93
C GLU A 312 17.53 -1.60 41.29
N VAL A 313 16.50 -1.84 42.09
CA VAL A 313 15.11 -1.95 41.66
C VAL A 313 14.24 -1.12 42.58
N GLU A 314 13.57 -0.11 42.02
CA GLU A 314 12.67 0.78 42.74
C GLU A 314 11.24 0.59 42.25
N PHE A 315 10.28 0.59 43.18
CA PHE A 315 8.85 0.59 42.90
C PHE A 315 8.18 1.60 43.82
N GLU A 316 7.63 2.66 43.26
CA GLU A 316 6.87 3.70 43.97
C GLU A 316 5.40 3.59 43.56
N ASP A 317 4.49 3.58 44.54
CA ASP A 317 3.08 3.89 44.33
C ASP A 317 2.66 5.04 45.26
N ASP A 318 1.51 5.67 45.01
CA ASP A 318 0.95 6.77 45.83
C ASP A 318 1.03 6.54 47.37
N ASP A 319 1.08 5.28 47.82
CA ASP A 319 1.06 4.89 49.23
C ASP A 319 2.38 4.23 49.72
N ARG A 320 3.21 3.65 48.84
CA ARG A 320 4.32 2.76 49.21
C ARG A 320 5.53 2.84 48.27
N ASP A 321 6.71 2.87 48.87
CA ASP A 321 8.00 2.84 48.17
C ASP A 321 8.73 1.54 48.53
N ILE A 322 9.28 0.86 47.54
CA ILE A 322 10.08 -0.35 47.71
C ILE A 322 11.37 -0.19 46.92
N GLU A 323 12.50 -0.10 47.61
CA GLU A 323 13.84 0.00 47.04
C GLU A 323 14.59 -1.30 47.36
N GLN A 324 15.18 -1.94 46.35
CA GLN A 324 16.04 -3.11 46.52
C GLN A 324 17.38 -2.86 45.83
N SER A 325 18.44 -2.82 46.64
CA SER A 325 19.81 -2.57 46.18
C SER A 325 20.72 -3.71 46.66
N ASP A 326 21.26 -4.53 45.75
CA ASP A 326 22.07 -5.72 46.08
C ASP A 326 21.36 -6.75 47.03
N ASP A 327 21.76 -6.80 48.31
CA ASP A 327 21.24 -7.68 49.38
C ASP A 327 20.37 -6.88 50.40
N ASP A 328 20.24 -5.57 50.18
CA ASP A 328 19.55 -4.59 51.02
C ASP A 328 18.11 -4.37 50.47
N VAL A 329 17.12 -4.22 51.35
CA VAL A 329 15.71 -4.04 51.00
C VAL A 329 15.08 -3.01 51.92
N ASP A 330 14.54 -1.96 51.33
CA ASP A 330 13.84 -0.89 52.03
C ASP A 330 12.39 -0.81 51.55
N VAL A 331 11.46 -0.71 52.51
CA VAL A 331 10.03 -0.60 52.25
C VAL A 331 9.46 0.50 53.15
N GLU A 332 8.94 1.56 52.55
CA GLU A 332 8.26 2.66 53.23
C GLU A 332 6.77 2.64 52.88
N ASP A 333 5.89 2.67 53.89
CA ASP A 333 4.45 2.86 53.73
C ASP A 333 4.06 4.22 54.32
N HIS A 334 3.79 5.18 53.44
CA HIS A 334 3.50 6.57 53.78
C HIS A 334 2.15 6.74 54.49
N ASP A 335 1.26 5.75 54.36
CA ASP A 335 -0.13 5.83 54.81
C ASP A 335 -0.26 5.40 56.28
N ASP A 336 0.54 4.40 56.69
CA ASP A 336 0.59 3.87 58.07
C ASP A 336 1.91 4.22 58.81
N ASP A 337 2.73 5.15 58.29
CA ASP A 337 4.03 5.57 58.86
C ASP A 337 4.87 4.34 59.27
N THR A 338 4.95 3.34 58.37
CA THR A 338 5.63 2.06 58.63
C THR A 338 6.85 1.94 57.72
N GLU A 339 8.01 1.72 58.31
CA GLU A 339 9.29 1.59 57.61
C GLU A 339 9.89 0.20 57.91
N PHE A 340 10.40 -0.47 56.89
CA PHE A 340 11.12 -1.73 57.02
C PHE A 340 12.40 -1.67 56.21
N GLU A 341 13.54 -1.76 56.89
CA GLU A 341 14.86 -1.78 56.27
C GLU A 341 15.53 -3.11 56.61
N SER A 342 16.23 -3.72 55.64
CA SER A 342 16.88 -5.01 55.85
C SER A 342 18.15 -5.15 55.02
N ASP A 343 19.28 -5.08 55.71
CA ASP A 343 20.61 -5.25 55.12
C ASP A 343 21.27 -6.58 55.52
N GLU A 344 22.49 -6.83 55.01
CA GLU A 344 23.27 -8.03 55.34
C GLU A 344 23.45 -8.30 56.86
N ASP A 345 23.49 -7.25 57.68
CA ASP A 345 23.85 -7.31 59.10
C ASP A 345 22.71 -6.94 60.08
N GLU A 346 21.67 -6.24 59.60
CA GLU A 346 20.59 -5.70 60.42
C GLU A 346 19.21 -5.76 59.74
N THR A 347 18.16 -5.76 60.55
CA THR A 347 16.78 -5.69 60.08
C THR A 347 16.05 -4.77 61.04
N GLU A 348 15.44 -3.73 60.50
CA GLU A 348 14.72 -2.71 61.23
C GLU A 348 13.26 -2.71 60.78
N PHE A 349 12.34 -2.54 61.73
CA PHE A 349 10.91 -2.38 61.47
C PHE A 349 10.40 -1.30 62.41
N GLU A 350 10.11 -0.14 61.84
CA GLU A 350 9.60 1.02 62.55
C GLU A 350 8.13 1.23 62.19
N THR A 351 7.37 1.65 63.20
CA THR A 351 5.99 2.09 63.07
C THR A 351 5.81 3.24 64.04
N ASP A 352 4.75 4.02 63.84
CA ASP A 352 4.30 5.09 64.72
C ASP A 352 4.31 4.78 66.25
N ASP A 353 4.19 3.50 66.64
CA ASP A 353 4.14 3.03 68.04
C ASP A 353 5.28 2.06 68.44
N HIS A 354 6.04 1.51 67.49
CA HIS A 354 6.98 0.41 67.75
C HIS A 354 8.21 0.47 66.84
N ASP A 355 9.38 0.34 67.44
CA ASP A 355 10.67 0.24 66.75
C ASP A 355 11.30 -1.11 67.10
N ILE A 356 11.63 -1.92 66.09
CA ILE A 356 12.22 -3.24 66.26
C ILE A 356 13.51 -3.32 65.44
N GLU A 357 14.66 -3.38 66.12
CA GLU A 357 15.98 -3.52 65.51
C GLU A 357 16.54 -4.92 65.83
N HIS A 358 17.02 -5.64 64.81
CA HIS A 358 17.71 -6.91 64.98
C HIS A 358 19.06 -6.93 64.27
N SER A 359 20.14 -6.77 65.04
CA SER A 359 21.52 -6.86 64.54
C SER A 359 22.26 -8.09 65.10
N GLY A 360 22.44 -9.11 64.24
CA GLY A 360 23.18 -10.33 64.56
C GLY A 360 22.55 -11.27 65.61
N GLU A 361 23.01 -11.20 66.86
CA GLU A 361 22.39 -11.93 68.01
C GLU A 361 21.58 -11.00 68.91
N ASN A 362 21.55 -9.69 68.60
CA ASN A 362 20.85 -8.70 69.39
C ASN A 362 19.43 -8.48 68.84
N LEU A 363 18.49 -8.20 69.73
CA LEU A 363 17.13 -7.82 69.38
C LEU A 363 16.71 -6.72 70.34
N ASP A 364 16.46 -5.54 69.80
CA ASP A 364 16.01 -4.37 70.53
C ASP A 364 14.59 -4.05 70.06
N VAL A 365 13.67 -3.90 71.00
CA VAL A 365 12.25 -3.59 70.75
C VAL A 365 11.87 -2.43 71.65
N GLU A 366 11.60 -1.27 71.07
CA GLU A 366 11.10 -0.08 71.74
C GLU A 366 9.60 0.06 71.45
N GLU A 367 8.79 0.30 72.48
CA GLU A 367 7.36 0.60 72.34
C GLU A 367 7.09 2.00 72.87
N ASP A 368 6.40 2.82 72.08
CA ASP A 368 6.08 4.21 72.36
C ASP A 368 4.98 4.31 73.46
N GLY A 369 5.41 3.99 74.67
CA GLY A 369 4.55 3.55 75.78
C GLY A 369 5.32 3.07 77.00
N GLY A 370 6.63 2.88 76.83
CA GLY A 370 7.62 2.74 77.89
C GLY A 370 7.88 1.31 78.30
N LEU A 371 7.95 0.38 77.34
CA LEU A 371 8.47 -0.96 77.55
C LEU A 371 9.54 -1.22 76.50
N ASP A 372 10.79 -1.26 76.95
CA ASP A 372 11.94 -1.46 76.08
C ASP A 372 12.49 -2.85 76.38
N LEU A 373 12.64 -3.68 75.36
CA LEU A 373 13.22 -5.01 75.46
C LEU A 373 14.51 -5.05 74.66
N GLU A 374 15.62 -5.23 75.35
CA GLU A 374 16.94 -5.44 74.73
C GLU A 374 17.35 -6.91 74.96
N SER A 375 17.82 -7.60 73.94
CA SER A 375 18.42 -8.93 74.07
C SER A 375 19.74 -8.99 73.33
N ASN A 376 20.71 -9.72 73.88
CA ASN A 376 22.01 -9.95 73.25
C ASN A 376 22.27 -11.45 72.98
N GLY A 377 21.19 -12.22 72.83
CA GLY A 377 21.21 -13.67 72.61
C GLY A 377 21.43 -14.53 73.87
N ASP A 378 22.14 -14.00 74.88
CA ASP A 378 22.41 -14.67 76.16
C ASP A 378 21.53 -14.16 77.31
N GLU A 379 21.22 -12.87 77.31
CA GLU A 379 20.43 -12.17 78.33
C GLU A 379 19.27 -11.40 77.67
N ILE A 380 18.21 -11.14 78.43
CA ILE A 380 17.07 -10.31 78.03
C ILE A 380 16.90 -9.28 79.14
N ASP A 381 17.08 -8.02 78.80
CA ASP A 381 16.84 -6.87 79.64
C ASP A 381 15.49 -6.26 79.25
N LEU A 382 14.65 -6.01 80.25
CA LEU A 382 13.33 -5.43 80.07
C LEU A 382 13.26 -4.17 80.92
N GLU A 383 13.38 -3.02 80.28
CA GLU A 383 13.23 -1.73 80.92
C GLU A 383 11.78 -1.26 80.77
N ARG A 384 11.27 -0.62 81.82
CA ARG A 384 9.93 -0.03 81.79
C ARG A 384 10.03 1.39 82.26
N ASP A 385 9.57 2.29 81.43
CA ASP A 385 9.71 3.71 81.64
C ASP A 385 8.94 4.14 82.91
N GLU A 386 9.60 4.90 83.79
CA GLU A 386 9.25 5.03 85.22
C GLU A 386 7.92 5.78 85.52
N ASN A 387 7.08 6.04 84.51
CA ASN A 387 5.89 6.88 84.62
C ASN A 387 4.55 6.14 84.76
N SER A 388 4.53 4.80 84.78
CA SER A 388 3.33 4.05 85.15
C SER A 388 3.34 3.68 86.64
N ASP A 389 2.48 4.30 87.44
CA ASP A 389 2.28 4.07 88.89
C ASP A 389 1.71 2.66 89.19
N THR A 390 2.33 1.59 88.69
CA THR A 390 2.03 0.21 89.10
C THR A 390 3.26 -0.40 89.75
N GLU A 391 3.22 -0.47 91.08
CA GLU A 391 4.21 -1.05 91.97
C GLU A 391 4.35 -2.57 91.72
N VAL A 392 4.99 -2.98 90.60
CA VAL A 392 5.45 -4.35 90.32
C VAL A 392 6.98 -4.41 90.31
N GLY A 393 7.64 -3.53 91.04
CA GLY A 393 9.07 -3.64 91.29
C GLY A 393 9.37 -4.74 92.31
N ALA A 394 9.62 -5.98 91.86
CA ALA A 394 10.55 -6.93 92.52
C ALA A 394 10.65 -8.35 91.94
N PHE A 395 9.91 -8.78 90.90
CA PHE A 395 9.83 -10.24 90.63
C PHE A 395 10.49 -10.78 89.35
N LEU A 396 10.91 -9.96 88.39
CA LEU A 396 11.37 -10.48 87.09
C LEU A 396 12.89 -10.47 86.88
N GLY A 397 13.65 -9.60 87.56
CA GLY A 397 15.11 -9.48 87.37
C GLY A 397 15.97 -10.63 87.91
N ASP A 398 15.41 -11.80 88.21
CA ASP A 398 16.15 -12.97 88.75
C ASP A 398 15.68 -14.31 88.14
N LEU A 399 14.82 -14.28 87.11
CA LEU A 399 14.31 -15.50 86.47
C LEU A 399 15.21 -15.93 85.33
N THR A 400 15.76 -17.13 85.44
CA THR A 400 16.54 -17.75 84.37
C THR A 400 15.63 -18.23 83.23
N ARG A 401 16.18 -18.39 82.00
CA ARG A 401 15.44 -18.91 80.82
C ARG A 401 14.69 -20.23 81.09
N GLU A 402 15.18 -21.06 82.02
CA GLU A 402 14.50 -22.30 82.44
C GLU A 402 13.24 -22.05 83.31
N GLU A 403 13.19 -20.97 84.10
CA GLU A 403 12.07 -20.65 85.00
C GLU A 403 10.89 -19.97 84.27
N ILE A 404 11.18 -19.22 83.19
CA ILE A 404 10.14 -18.64 82.32
C ILE A 404 9.37 -19.77 81.58
N ILE A 405 10.08 -20.81 81.13
CA ILE A 405 9.47 -21.98 80.49
C ILE A 405 8.64 -22.82 81.48
N GLU A 406 9.03 -22.85 82.77
CA GLU A 406 8.26 -23.54 83.82
C GLU A 406 6.97 -22.79 84.20
N LEU A 407 6.95 -21.45 84.15
CA LEU A 407 5.74 -20.64 84.36
C LEU A 407 4.70 -20.83 83.25
N GLY A 408 5.12 -20.99 81.99
CA GLY A 408 4.22 -21.28 80.87
C GLY A 408 3.58 -22.68 80.90
N THR A 409 4.15 -23.63 81.67
CA THR A 409 3.66 -25.02 81.73
C THR A 409 2.98 -25.40 83.05
N THR A 410 3.03 -24.54 84.08
CA THR A 410 2.47 -24.82 85.42
C THR A 410 1.06 -24.23 85.65
N VAL A 411 0.53 -23.43 84.72
CA VAL A 411 -0.91 -23.04 84.71
C VAL A 411 -1.79 -24.13 84.06
N GLY A 412 -1.29 -25.37 84.03
CA GLY A 412 -2.02 -26.56 83.65
C GLY A 412 -3.02 -26.99 84.73
N ALA A 413 -4.26 -26.52 84.60
CA ALA A 413 -5.47 -27.36 84.58
C ALA A 413 -5.70 -28.40 85.71
N ASP A 414 -5.35 -28.13 86.97
CA ASP A 414 -5.68 -29.06 88.09
C ASP A 414 -6.79 -28.58 89.06
N ASP A 415 -7.35 -27.37 88.89
CA ASP A 415 -8.41 -26.84 89.77
C ASP A 415 -9.82 -26.83 89.13
N TYR A 416 -10.10 -27.78 88.24
CA TYR A 416 -11.46 -27.97 87.69
C TYR A 416 -12.48 -28.60 88.67
N ASP A 417 -12.02 -29.09 89.84
CA ASP A 417 -12.92 -29.68 90.85
C ASP A 417 -13.60 -28.61 91.73
N ASP A 418 -13.08 -27.38 91.79
CA ASP A 418 -13.65 -26.30 92.62
C ASP A 418 -14.73 -25.47 91.89
N LEU A 419 -14.93 -25.67 90.58
CA LEU A 419 -16.00 -25.03 89.80
C LEU A 419 -17.33 -25.80 89.84
N ALA A 420 -17.34 -27.04 90.34
CA ALA A 420 -18.55 -27.88 90.39
C ALA A 420 -19.49 -27.59 91.57
N ASP A 421 -19.04 -26.81 92.56
CA ASP A 421 -19.79 -26.49 93.78
C ASP A 421 -20.27 -25.02 93.85
N MET A 422 -20.06 -24.21 92.81
CA MET A 422 -20.67 -22.88 92.73
C MET A 422 -22.15 -23.02 92.34
N ASP A 423 -23.03 -22.67 93.28
CA ASP A 423 -24.46 -22.56 93.01
C ASP A 423 -24.66 -21.47 91.94
N VAL A 424 -25.41 -21.80 90.88
CA VAL A 424 -25.76 -20.88 89.77
C VAL A 424 -26.43 -19.58 90.24
N GLU A 425 -26.91 -19.54 91.49
CA GLU A 425 -27.52 -18.36 92.11
C GLU A 425 -26.48 -17.28 92.54
N ASP A 426 -25.20 -17.63 92.59
CA ASP A 426 -24.11 -16.70 92.94
C ASP A 426 -23.41 -16.09 91.72
N LEU A 427 -23.74 -16.54 90.49
CA LEU A 427 -23.25 -15.94 89.25
C LEU A 427 -23.99 -14.64 88.98
N ASP A 428 -23.25 -13.58 88.65
CA ASP A 428 -23.88 -12.33 88.22
C ASP A 428 -24.41 -12.41 86.78
N ASP A 429 -25.26 -11.45 86.41
CA ASP A 429 -25.90 -11.43 85.09
C ASP A 429 -24.88 -11.32 83.93
N ASN A 430 -23.63 -10.96 84.20
CA ASN A 430 -22.56 -10.88 83.20
C ASN A 430 -21.91 -12.25 82.97
N GLU A 431 -21.61 -12.98 84.05
CA GLU A 431 -21.08 -14.35 83.98
C GLU A 431 -22.08 -15.31 83.33
N VAL A 432 -23.37 -15.14 83.59
CA VAL A 432 -24.44 -15.91 82.93
C VAL A 432 -24.50 -15.60 81.43
N ASN A 433 -24.35 -14.34 81.02
CA ASN A 433 -24.34 -13.97 79.60
C ASN A 433 -23.13 -14.57 78.87
N MET A 434 -21.93 -14.55 79.48
CA MET A 434 -20.73 -15.15 78.86
C MET A 434 -20.89 -16.65 78.63
N LEU A 435 -21.44 -17.38 79.61
CA LEU A 435 -21.76 -18.80 79.47
C LEU A 435 -22.84 -19.07 78.43
N GLU A 436 -23.80 -18.15 78.26
CA GLU A 436 -24.84 -18.28 77.24
C GLU A 436 -24.25 -18.08 75.84
N THR A 437 -23.38 -17.07 75.63
CA THR A 437 -22.66 -16.86 74.35
C THR A 437 -21.75 -18.04 73.99
N MET A 438 -20.96 -18.54 74.94
CA MET A 438 -20.06 -19.68 74.69
C MET A 438 -20.79 -20.98 74.32
N LEU A 439 -22.06 -21.13 74.69
CA LEU A 439 -22.88 -22.29 74.33
C LEU A 439 -23.66 -22.10 73.03
N THR A 440 -23.78 -20.88 72.51
CA THR A 440 -24.48 -20.60 71.23
C THR A 440 -23.56 -20.53 70.01
N ASP A 441 -22.26 -20.31 70.19
CA ASP A 441 -21.32 -20.10 69.07
C ASP A 441 -20.70 -21.39 68.49
N ASP A 442 -21.04 -22.58 69.02
CA ASP A 442 -20.44 -23.87 68.62
C ASP A 442 -21.29 -24.68 67.59
N ASP A 443 -22.17 -24.04 66.80
CA ASP A 443 -23.05 -24.77 65.86
C ASP A 443 -23.23 -24.09 64.48
N SER A 444 -22.31 -23.23 64.03
CA SER A 444 -22.47 -22.54 62.74
C SER A 444 -21.21 -22.30 61.90
N THR A 445 -20.38 -23.34 61.68
CA THR A 445 -19.41 -23.36 60.56
C THR A 445 -19.32 -24.74 59.91
N GLU A 446 -20.46 -25.24 59.41
CA GLU A 446 -20.52 -26.29 58.39
C GLU A 446 -21.40 -25.80 57.23
N SER A 447 -20.82 -25.18 56.20
CA SER A 447 -21.19 -25.37 54.79
C SER A 447 -20.56 -24.32 53.84
N GLY A 448 -19.91 -24.81 52.78
CA GLY A 448 -19.72 -24.13 51.49
C GLY A 448 -18.41 -23.35 51.37
N SER A 449 -17.70 -23.33 50.26
CA SER A 449 -17.88 -23.89 48.90
C SER A 449 -16.58 -23.56 48.17
N GLU A 450 -15.89 -24.52 47.55
CA GLU A 450 -15.73 -24.59 46.08
C GLU A 450 -15.72 -23.23 45.37
N SER A 451 -14.56 -22.84 44.84
CA SER A 451 -14.33 -22.56 43.41
C SER A 451 -12.84 -22.70 43.12
#